data_AF-A0A7Z0SLA0-F1
#
_entry.id   AF-A0A7Z0SLA0-F1
#
_cell.length_a   1.000
_cell.length_b   1.000
_cell.length_c   1.000
_cell.angle_alpha   90.00
_cell.angle_beta   90.00
_cell.angle_gamma   90.00
#
_symmetry.space_group_name_H-M   'P 1'
#
loop_
_entity.id
_entity.type
_entity.pdbx_description
1 polymer ?
#
loop_
_entity_poly.entity_id
_entity_poly.type
_entity_poly.pdbx_seq_one_letter_code
_entity_poly.pdbx_strand_id
1 'polypeptide(L)'
;MNTSNESGVPLDASEPHAKMEGKECLVPPLLTALVSKAQREGHTMQHLAQVLDVSYARLNQWRRGESHIGNAQRSVHELAAKYLGIPVVFVQVLAQNITLPDLFWPDKGDFELRVEAGIQELFDDPFMGGFVPPMLLSASVPVKLFVLFLYRELNAQETGRLKSGSASWLRVLQDAISTEGVVRRPVKV
;
A
#
# COMPACT_ATOMS: atom_id res chain seq x y z
N MET A 1 50.38 10.82 -56.38
CA MET A 1 50.91 10.06 -55.22
C MET A 1 50.42 10.76 -53.96
N ASN A 2 49.83 9.98 -53.05
CA ASN A 2 48.97 10.36 -51.91
C ASN A 2 47.59 10.89 -52.36
N THR A 3 46.44 10.37 -51.91
CA THR A 3 46.07 9.97 -50.55
C THR A 3 45.11 8.76 -50.54
N SER A 4 45.35 7.80 -49.65
CA SER A 4 44.37 6.81 -49.21
C SER A 4 43.53 7.43 -48.10
N ASN A 5 42.20 7.46 -48.27
CA ASN A 5 41.25 7.87 -47.25
C ASN A 5 40.32 6.68 -46.98
N GLU A 6 40.44 6.09 -45.78
CA GLU A 6 39.57 5.05 -45.24
C GLU A 6 38.16 5.63 -45.03
N SER A 7 37.13 5.06 -45.68
CA SER A 7 36.20 4.06 -45.12
C SER A 7 35.56 4.46 -43.78
N GLY A 8 34.27 4.85 -43.79
CA GLY A 8 33.47 5.00 -42.57
C GLY A 8 32.14 5.75 -42.72
N VAL A 9 31.14 5.17 -43.38
CA VAL A 9 29.69 5.46 -43.25
C VAL A 9 29.00 4.09 -43.29
N PRO A 10 27.91 3.76 -42.56
CA PRO A 10 26.94 4.60 -41.85
C PRO A 10 26.67 4.20 -40.38
N LEU A 11 26.12 5.12 -39.58
CA LEU A 11 25.32 4.77 -38.39
C LEU A 11 24.06 5.62 -38.40
N ASP A 12 23.12 5.15 -39.22
CA ASP A 12 21.69 5.35 -38.99
C ASP A 12 21.27 4.34 -37.91
N ALA A 13 20.49 4.84 -36.95
CA ALA A 13 19.64 4.15 -35.96
C ALA A 13 19.84 4.72 -34.55
N SER A 14 18.97 5.65 -34.16
CA SER A 14 18.06 5.47 -33.01
C SER A 14 17.46 6.83 -32.63
N GLU A 15 16.30 7.08 -33.21
CA GLU A 15 15.29 8.00 -32.72
C GLU A 15 14.84 7.66 -31.29
N PRO A 16 14.21 8.62 -30.59
CA PRO A 16 14.30 8.77 -29.15
C PRO A 16 13.45 7.73 -28.41
N HIS A 17 13.94 7.33 -27.24
CA HIS A 17 13.23 6.54 -26.25
C HIS A 17 11.79 7.03 -26.09
N ALA A 18 10.87 6.29 -26.70
CA ALA A 18 9.45 6.45 -26.50
C ALA A 18 9.18 6.35 -24.99
N LYS A 19 8.70 7.46 -24.42
CA LYS A 19 8.02 7.48 -23.13
C LYS A 19 6.89 6.44 -23.20
N MET A 20 7.12 5.26 -22.65
CA MET A 20 6.04 4.37 -22.26
C MET A 20 5.35 4.99 -21.04
N GLU A 21 4.49 5.98 -21.27
CA GLU A 21 3.35 6.21 -20.39
C GLU A 21 2.38 5.03 -20.60
N GLY A 22 2.76 3.89 -20.02
CA GLY A 22 1.83 2.81 -19.75
C GLY A 22 0.84 3.32 -18.72
N LYS A 23 -0.27 3.91 -19.17
CA LYS A 23 -1.44 4.13 -18.33
C LYS A 23 -2.00 2.74 -18.02
N GLU A 24 -1.36 2.04 -17.08
CA GLU A 24 -1.91 0.82 -16.51
C GLU A 24 -3.30 1.19 -16.01
N CYS A 25 -4.32 0.70 -16.71
CA CYS A 25 -5.71 0.81 -16.28
C CYS A 25 -5.90 -0.19 -15.14
N LEU A 26 -5.14 0.03 -14.05
CA LEU A 26 -5.12 -0.84 -12.90
C LEU A 26 -6.39 -0.49 -12.12
N VAL A 27 -7.38 -1.38 -12.24
CA VAL A 27 -8.62 -1.28 -11.49
C VAL A 27 -8.26 -1.08 -10.01
N PRO A 28 -8.76 -0.03 -9.33
CA PRO A 28 -8.36 0.27 -7.96
C PRO A 28 -8.51 -0.95 -7.04
N PRO A 29 -7.58 -1.21 -6.10
CA PRO A 29 -7.58 -2.42 -5.28
C PRO A 29 -8.90 -2.67 -4.54
N LEU A 30 -9.55 -1.60 -4.05
CA LEU A 30 -10.87 -1.68 -3.44
C LEU A 30 -11.92 -2.23 -4.41
N LEU A 31 -11.94 -1.74 -5.65
CA LEU A 31 -12.93 -2.21 -6.62
C LEU A 31 -12.67 -3.67 -7.00
N THR A 32 -11.40 -4.07 -7.15
CA THR A 32 -11.02 -5.47 -7.37
C THR A 32 -11.50 -6.37 -6.22
N ALA A 33 -11.32 -5.95 -4.96
CA ALA A 33 -11.78 -6.70 -3.80
C ALA A 33 -13.32 -6.84 -3.75
N LEU A 34 -14.04 -5.74 -4.02
CA LEU A 34 -15.51 -5.71 -4.05
C LEU A 34 -16.08 -6.62 -5.15
N VAL A 35 -15.53 -6.52 -6.36
CA VAL A 35 -15.95 -7.34 -7.51
C VAL A 35 -15.62 -8.81 -7.26
N SER A 36 -14.44 -9.13 -6.73
CA SER A 36 -14.05 -10.50 -6.41
C SER A 36 -14.97 -11.12 -5.36
N LYS A 37 -15.37 -10.36 -4.34
CA LYS A 37 -16.36 -10.82 -3.37
C LYS A 37 -17.74 -11.04 -4.01
N ALA A 38 -18.20 -10.07 -4.80
CA ALA A 38 -19.48 -10.18 -5.51
C ALA A 38 -19.54 -11.42 -6.41
N GLN A 39 -18.46 -11.71 -7.14
CA GLN A 39 -18.36 -12.91 -7.97
C GLN A 39 -18.46 -14.21 -7.16
N ARG A 40 -17.77 -14.29 -6.01
CA ARG A 40 -17.84 -15.47 -5.13
C ARG A 40 -19.23 -15.68 -4.52
N GLU A 41 -19.96 -14.60 -4.27
CA GLU A 41 -21.29 -14.63 -3.66
C GLU A 41 -22.44 -14.64 -4.70
N GLY A 42 -22.12 -14.63 -6.00
CA GLY A 42 -23.12 -14.59 -7.07
C GLY A 42 -23.87 -13.25 -7.18
N HIS A 43 -23.35 -12.18 -6.56
CA HIS A 43 -23.94 -10.86 -6.63
C HIS A 43 -23.65 -10.18 -7.97
N THR A 44 -24.67 -9.52 -8.52
CA THR A 44 -24.52 -8.74 -9.75
C THR A 44 -23.85 -7.39 -9.45
N MET A 45 -23.30 -6.75 -10.49
CA MET A 45 -22.78 -5.38 -10.37
C MET A 45 -23.86 -4.36 -9.96
N GLN A 46 -25.11 -4.61 -10.34
CA GLN A 46 -26.24 -3.78 -9.93
C GLN A 46 -26.55 -3.95 -8.44
N HIS A 47 -26.47 -5.19 -7.92
CA HIS A 47 -26.56 -5.43 -6.48
C HIS A 47 -25.43 -4.73 -5.73
N LEU A 48 -24.20 -4.82 -6.23
CA LEU A 48 -23.06 -4.14 -5.61
C LEU A 48 -23.26 -2.61 -5.57
N ALA A 49 -23.80 -2.00 -6.63
CA ALA A 49 -24.13 -0.58 -6.64
C ALA A 49 -25.17 -0.21 -5.57
N GLN A 50 -26.21 -1.04 -5.41
CA GLN A 50 -27.22 -0.86 -4.36
C GLN A 50 -26.62 -0.97 -2.95
N VAL A 51 -25.77 -1.98 -2.71
CA VAL A 51 -25.11 -2.17 -1.42
C VAL A 51 -24.24 -0.99 -1.03
N LEU A 52 -23.54 -0.40 -2.00
CA LEU A 52 -22.67 0.76 -1.80
C LEU A 52 -23.44 2.10 -1.80
N ASP A 53 -24.76 2.06 -1.98
CA ASP A 53 -25.63 3.23 -2.11
C ASP A 53 -25.16 4.22 -3.19
N VAL A 54 -24.80 3.68 -4.36
CA VAL A 54 -24.37 4.48 -5.52
C VAL A 54 -25.11 4.07 -6.78
N SER A 55 -25.15 4.99 -7.76
CA SER A 55 -25.67 4.64 -9.07
C SER A 55 -24.76 3.63 -9.77
N TYR A 56 -25.37 2.75 -10.57
CA TYR A 56 -24.63 1.82 -11.42
C TYR A 56 -23.66 2.55 -12.37
N ALA A 57 -24.06 3.73 -12.87
CA ALA A 57 -23.22 4.58 -13.68
C ALA A 57 -21.95 5.01 -12.93
N ARG A 58 -22.08 5.43 -11.66
CA ARG A 58 -20.96 5.82 -10.81
C ARG A 58 -20.00 4.65 -10.55
N LEU A 59 -20.54 3.47 -10.25
CA LEU A 59 -19.72 2.26 -10.07
C LEU A 59 -18.94 1.91 -11.35
N ASN A 60 -19.56 2.07 -12.53
CA ASN A 60 -18.90 1.81 -13.81
C ASN A 60 -17.86 2.90 -14.17
N GLN A 61 -18.06 4.16 -13.76
CA GLN A 61 -17.04 5.21 -13.88
C GLN A 61 -15.77 4.85 -13.10
N TRP A 62 -15.92 4.33 -11.87
CA TRP A 62 -14.77 3.84 -11.10
C TRP A 62 -14.07 2.66 -11.78
N ARG A 63 -14.83 1.74 -12.37
CA ARG A 63 -14.29 0.58 -13.08
C ARG A 63 -13.47 0.95 -14.31
N ARG A 64 -13.85 2.02 -14.99
CA ARG A 64 -13.16 2.54 -16.17
C ARG A 64 -12.01 3.50 -15.83
N GLY A 65 -11.81 3.82 -14.56
CA GLY A 65 -10.83 4.81 -14.12
C GLY A 65 -11.20 6.24 -14.51
N GLU A 66 -12.46 6.51 -14.86
CA GLU A 66 -12.97 7.86 -15.16
C GLU A 66 -13.06 8.71 -13.88
N SER A 67 -13.18 8.06 -12.72
CA SER A 67 -13.05 8.68 -11.40
C SER A 67 -12.45 7.71 -10.38
N HIS A 68 -11.92 8.25 -9.27
CA HIS A 68 -11.27 7.45 -8.24
C HIS A 68 -12.23 7.10 -7.10
N ILE A 69 -12.32 5.83 -6.72
CA ILE A 69 -13.16 5.37 -5.60
C ILE A 69 -12.65 5.88 -4.24
N GLY A 70 -11.35 6.21 -4.14
CA GLY A 70 -10.78 6.89 -2.97
C GLY A 70 -11.43 8.24 -2.65
N ASN A 71 -11.93 8.94 -3.69
CA ASN A 71 -12.62 10.23 -3.53
C ASN A 71 -14.12 10.07 -3.24
N ALA A 72 -14.61 8.85 -3.05
CA ALA A 72 -16.00 8.62 -2.65
C ALA A 72 -16.27 9.18 -1.25
N GLN A 73 -17.54 9.46 -0.96
CA GLN A 73 -17.94 9.84 0.39
C GLN A 73 -17.61 8.72 1.39
N ARG A 74 -17.31 9.11 2.63
CA ARG A 74 -16.99 8.16 3.71
C ARG A 74 -18.05 7.08 3.90
N SER A 75 -19.33 7.42 3.72
CA SER A 75 -20.45 6.46 3.77
C SER A 75 -20.28 5.29 2.80
N VAL A 76 -19.76 5.55 1.59
CA VAL A 76 -19.46 4.50 0.60
C VAL A 76 -18.37 3.56 1.12
N HIS A 77 -17.32 4.10 1.75
CA HIS A 77 -16.26 3.28 2.33
C HIS A 77 -16.74 2.46 3.53
N GLU A 78 -17.66 3.00 4.34
CA GLU A 78 -18.29 2.28 5.45
C GLU A 78 -19.19 1.14 4.97
N LEU A 79 -19.97 1.38 3.91
CA LEU A 79 -20.77 0.33 3.25
C LEU A 79 -19.89 -0.73 2.60
N ALA A 80 -18.79 -0.33 1.94
CA ALA A 80 -17.81 -1.25 1.40
C ALA A 80 -17.15 -2.10 2.50
N ALA A 81 -16.85 -1.50 3.66
CA ALA A 81 -16.27 -2.19 4.81
C ALA A 81 -17.24 -3.26 5.35
N LYS A 82 -18.51 -2.88 5.53
CA LYS A 82 -19.58 -3.79 5.94
C LYS A 82 -19.77 -4.92 4.93
N TYR A 83 -19.78 -4.60 3.64
CA TYR A 83 -19.93 -5.60 2.58
C TYR A 83 -18.75 -6.57 2.54
N LEU A 84 -17.51 -6.08 2.64
CA LEU A 84 -16.31 -6.91 2.64
C LEU A 84 -16.14 -7.71 3.94
N GLY A 85 -16.67 -7.23 5.06
CA GLY A 85 -16.50 -7.82 6.38
C GLY A 85 -15.15 -7.45 7.02
N ILE A 86 -14.64 -6.25 6.72
CA ILE A 86 -13.34 -5.75 7.22
C ILE A 86 -13.50 -4.36 7.86
N PRO A 87 -12.64 -3.96 8.80
CA PRO A 87 -12.59 -2.59 9.31
C PRO A 87 -12.47 -1.51 8.21
N VAL A 88 -13.09 -0.35 8.45
CA VAL A 88 -13.07 0.80 7.51
C VAL A 88 -11.66 1.26 7.19
N VAL A 89 -10.72 1.18 8.13
CA VAL A 89 -9.33 1.54 7.90
C VAL A 89 -8.69 0.70 6.78
N PHE A 90 -9.00 -0.60 6.67
CA PHE A 90 -8.51 -1.42 5.57
C PHE A 90 -9.16 -1.05 4.24
N VAL A 91 -10.42 -0.62 4.26
CA VAL A 91 -11.06 -0.05 3.06
C VAL A 91 -10.32 1.21 2.62
N GLN A 92 -9.88 2.06 3.53
CA GLN A 92 -9.08 3.25 3.17
C GLN A 92 -7.73 2.87 2.55
N VAL A 93 -7.08 1.81 3.03
CA VAL A 93 -5.87 1.25 2.40
C VAL A 93 -6.17 0.74 0.99
N LEU A 94 -7.23 -0.06 0.83
CA LEU A 94 -7.65 -0.58 -0.49
C LEU A 94 -8.09 0.52 -1.46
N ALA A 95 -8.65 1.62 -0.93
CA ALA A 95 -9.03 2.80 -1.68
C ALA A 95 -7.83 3.70 -2.02
N GLN A 96 -6.62 3.33 -1.57
CA GLN A 96 -5.36 4.06 -1.73
C GLN A 96 -5.37 5.46 -1.08
N ASN A 97 -6.24 5.66 -0.08
CA ASN A 97 -6.27 6.87 0.74
C ASN A 97 -5.26 6.79 1.91
N ILE A 98 -4.87 5.58 2.30
CA ILE A 98 -3.80 5.30 3.25
C ILE A 98 -2.77 4.43 2.53
N THR A 99 -1.53 4.90 2.51
CA THR A 99 -0.40 4.21 1.89
C THR A 99 0.52 3.63 2.94
N LEU A 100 1.42 2.75 2.52
CA LEU A 100 2.33 2.07 3.45
C LEU A 100 3.24 3.05 4.22
N PRO A 101 3.80 4.12 3.62
CA PRO A 101 4.51 5.16 4.36
C PRO A 101 3.69 5.82 5.48
N ASP A 102 2.37 5.98 5.31
CA ASP A 102 1.49 6.61 6.31
C ASP A 102 1.37 5.77 7.60
N LEU A 103 1.77 4.50 7.55
CA LEU A 103 1.73 3.57 8.69
C LEU A 103 3.02 3.59 9.52
N PHE A 104 4.02 4.36 9.12
CA PHE A 104 5.26 4.53 9.87
C PHE A 104 5.23 5.82 10.68
N TRP A 105 5.78 5.78 11.89
CA TRP A 105 5.86 6.96 12.74
C TRP A 105 6.71 8.05 12.09
N PRO A 106 6.26 9.31 12.06
CA PRO A 106 7.10 10.41 11.62
C PRO A 106 8.26 10.55 12.59
N ASP A 107 9.48 10.53 12.07
CA ASP A 107 10.71 10.68 12.86
C ASP A 107 11.64 11.69 12.19
N LYS A 108 12.54 12.27 12.98
CA LYS A 108 13.55 13.20 12.51
C LYS A 108 14.61 12.42 11.72
N GLY A 109 14.76 12.74 10.45
CA GLY A 109 15.81 12.20 9.59
C GLY A 109 15.30 11.68 8.26
N ASP A 110 16.22 11.18 7.45
CA ASP A 110 15.93 10.63 6.13
C ASP A 110 15.13 9.32 6.23
N PHE A 111 13.98 9.28 5.57
CA PHE A 111 13.11 8.12 5.56
C PHE A 111 13.74 6.94 4.81
N GLU A 112 14.41 7.18 3.69
CA GLU A 112 15.03 6.11 2.90
C GLU A 112 16.16 5.44 3.68
N LEU A 113 17.01 6.22 4.36
CA LEU A 113 18.06 5.66 5.22
C LEU A 113 17.49 4.78 6.34
N ARG A 114 16.31 5.10 6.88
CA ARG A 114 15.63 4.24 7.87
C ARG A 114 15.11 2.95 7.27
N VAL A 115 14.62 2.99 6.04
CA VAL A 115 14.20 1.79 5.31
C VAL A 115 15.39 0.88 5.08
N GLU A 116 16.52 1.42 4.61
CA GLU A 116 17.76 0.66 4.42
C GLU A 116 18.25 0.04 5.72
N ALA A 117 18.27 0.80 6.82
CA ALA A 117 18.64 0.28 8.13
C ALA A 117 17.72 -0.88 8.57
N GLY A 118 16.41 -0.76 8.35
CA GLY A 118 15.46 -1.83 8.66
C GLY A 118 15.61 -3.07 7.77
N ILE A 119 16.02 -2.91 6.52
CA ILE A 119 16.38 -4.05 5.67
C ILE A 119 17.65 -4.72 6.16
N GLN A 120 18.66 -3.95 6.58
CA GLN A 120 19.87 -4.52 7.17
C GLN A 120 19.57 -5.31 8.45
N GLU A 121 18.70 -4.79 9.32
CA GLU A 121 18.21 -5.52 10.51
C GLU A 121 17.57 -6.87 10.15
N LEU A 122 16.84 -6.94 9.03
CA LEU A 122 16.25 -8.18 8.52
C LEU A 122 17.32 -9.15 7.99
N PHE A 123 18.38 -8.67 7.34
CA PHE A 123 19.51 -9.52 6.90
C PHE A 123 20.33 -10.04 8.08
N ASP A 124 20.45 -9.24 9.14
CA ASP A 124 21.20 -9.60 10.35
C ASP A 124 20.38 -10.50 11.29
N ASP A 125 19.11 -10.76 10.99
CA ASP A 125 18.24 -11.63 11.79
C ASP A 125 18.73 -13.10 11.72
N PRO A 126 19.04 -13.75 12.85
CA PRO A 126 19.57 -15.12 12.87
C PRO A 126 18.63 -16.20 12.33
N PHE A 127 17.31 -15.96 12.35
CA PHE A 127 16.30 -16.93 11.93
C PHE A 127 15.86 -16.71 10.49
N MET A 128 15.76 -15.45 10.06
CA MET A 128 15.20 -15.05 8.77
C MET A 128 16.28 -14.65 7.76
N GLY A 129 17.39 -14.05 8.20
CA GLY A 129 18.39 -13.42 7.34
C GLY A 129 18.94 -14.33 6.24
N GLY A 130 19.16 -15.62 6.55
CA GLY A 130 19.62 -16.61 5.57
C GLY A 130 18.62 -16.94 4.45
N PHE A 131 17.34 -16.60 4.63
CA PHE A 131 16.29 -16.79 3.62
C PHE A 131 15.99 -15.52 2.82
N VAL A 132 16.55 -14.37 3.22
CA VAL A 132 16.28 -13.09 2.58
C VAL A 132 17.06 -13.02 1.26
N PRO A 133 16.38 -12.86 0.11
CA PRO A 133 17.07 -12.81 -1.17
C PRO A 133 17.93 -11.53 -1.27
N PRO A 134 19.19 -11.60 -1.73
CA PRO A 134 20.08 -10.45 -1.82
C PRO A 134 19.54 -9.36 -2.76
N MET A 135 18.68 -9.73 -3.72
CA MET A 135 17.98 -8.80 -4.62
C MET A 135 17.12 -7.77 -3.87
N LEU A 136 16.77 -8.03 -2.60
CA LEU A 136 16.03 -7.08 -1.77
C LEU A 136 16.84 -5.81 -1.52
N LEU A 137 18.17 -5.86 -1.46
CA LEU A 137 19.04 -4.68 -1.29
C LEU A 137 18.95 -3.71 -2.47
N SER A 138 18.70 -4.20 -3.68
CA SER A 138 18.52 -3.39 -4.89
C SER A 138 17.05 -3.15 -5.24
N ALA A 139 16.11 -3.66 -4.44
CA ALA A 139 14.68 -3.48 -4.70
C ALA A 139 14.27 -2.01 -4.51
N SER A 140 13.16 -1.63 -5.14
CA SER A 140 12.61 -0.29 -4.96
C SER A 140 12.15 -0.05 -3.51
N VAL A 141 12.20 1.20 -3.05
CA VAL A 141 11.79 1.61 -1.69
C VAL A 141 10.39 1.08 -1.30
N PRO A 142 9.35 1.10 -2.17
CA PRO A 142 8.05 0.53 -1.84
C PRO A 142 8.10 -0.98 -1.54
N VAL A 143 8.93 -1.74 -2.25
CA VAL A 143 9.10 -3.19 -2.02
C VAL A 143 9.81 -3.42 -0.70
N LYS A 144 10.90 -2.69 -0.44
CA LYS A 144 11.62 -2.75 0.84
C LYS A 144 10.71 -2.44 2.02
N LEU A 145 9.91 -1.37 1.90
CA LEU A 145 8.92 -1.00 2.90
C LEU A 145 7.88 -2.10 3.13
N PHE A 146 7.37 -2.71 2.06
CA PHE A 146 6.40 -3.80 2.18
C PHE A 146 6.96 -5.01 2.92
N VAL A 147 8.18 -5.42 2.57
CA VAL A 147 8.86 -6.53 3.25
C VAL A 147 9.15 -6.18 4.71
N LEU A 148 9.65 -4.97 4.98
CA LEU A 148 9.92 -4.50 6.33
C LEU A 148 8.64 -4.41 7.18
N PHE A 149 7.53 -3.97 6.59
CA PHE A 149 6.22 -3.96 7.23
C PHE A 149 5.79 -5.36 7.64
N LEU A 150 5.85 -6.34 6.73
CA LEU A 150 5.50 -7.73 7.03
C LEU A 150 6.41 -8.33 8.10
N TYR A 151 7.72 -8.13 7.98
CA TYR A 151 8.71 -8.60 8.94
C TYR A 151 8.42 -8.04 10.34
N ARG A 152 8.13 -6.75 10.45
CA ARG A 152 7.81 -6.11 11.74
C ARG A 152 6.48 -6.57 12.30
N GLU A 153 5.45 -6.72 11.47
CA GLU A 153 4.12 -7.17 11.92
C GLU A 153 4.17 -8.61 12.47
N LEU A 154 4.92 -9.50 11.81
CA LEU A 154 5.07 -10.89 12.26
C LEU A 154 5.90 -11.00 13.55
N ASN A 155 6.93 -10.16 13.72
CA ASN A 155 7.81 -10.18 14.90
C ASN A 155 7.36 -9.27 16.04
N ALA A 156 6.29 -8.49 15.87
CA ALA A 156 5.75 -7.60 16.90
C ALA A 156 5.21 -8.34 18.15
N GLN A 157 5.09 -9.67 18.10
CA GLN A 157 4.55 -10.48 19.20
C GLN A 157 5.50 -10.62 20.40
N GLU A 158 6.79 -10.29 20.28
CA GLU A 158 7.78 -10.64 21.33
C GLU A 158 8.38 -9.48 22.12
N THR A 159 8.26 -8.23 21.68
CA THR A 159 8.91 -7.11 22.40
C THR A 159 7.91 -6.06 22.84
N GLY A 160 7.49 -6.16 24.11
CA GLY A 160 6.77 -5.08 24.79
C GLY A 160 7.58 -3.79 24.75
N ARG A 161 6.91 -2.69 24.39
CA ARG A 161 7.39 -1.33 24.06
C ARG A 161 7.75 -1.14 22.59
N LEU A 162 6.80 -0.51 21.91
CA LEU A 162 6.93 0.13 20.61
C LEU A 162 8.24 0.94 20.55
N LYS A 163 9.21 0.46 19.77
CA LYS A 163 10.39 1.24 19.41
C LYS A 163 9.97 2.28 18.37
N SER A 164 10.57 3.47 18.40
CA SER A 164 10.41 4.47 17.33
C SER A 164 10.67 3.82 15.97
N GLY A 165 9.72 3.97 15.03
CA GLY A 165 9.75 3.31 13.72
C GLY A 165 9.02 1.96 13.63
N SER A 166 8.43 1.42 14.69
CA SER A 166 7.66 0.17 14.63
C SER A 166 6.36 0.32 13.82
N ALA A 167 5.99 -0.70 13.04
CA ALA A 167 4.76 -0.77 12.25
C ALA A 167 3.55 -1.33 13.04
N SER A 168 3.63 -1.48 14.36
CA SER A 168 2.59 -2.09 15.19
C SER A 168 1.41 -1.15 15.50
N TRP A 169 0.99 -0.35 14.52
CA TRP A 169 -0.04 0.68 14.65
C TRP A 169 -1.43 0.10 14.93
N LEU A 170 -1.71 -1.12 14.47
CA LEU A 170 -2.97 -1.83 14.72
C LEU A 170 -3.21 -2.06 16.22
N ARG A 171 -2.16 -2.45 16.96
CA ARG A 171 -2.26 -2.64 18.41
C ARG A 171 -2.41 -1.31 19.16
N VAL A 172 -1.71 -0.27 18.73
CA VAL A 172 -1.87 1.09 19.31
C VAL A 172 -3.29 1.59 19.12
N LEU A 173 -3.89 1.39 17.95
CA LEU A 173 -5.30 1.74 17.71
C LEU A 173 -6.25 0.89 18.55
N GLN A 174 -6.01 -0.43 18.66
CA GLN A 174 -6.82 -1.30 19.52
C GLN A 174 -6.73 -0.89 20.99
N ASP A 175 -5.52 -0.58 21.48
CA ASP A 175 -5.28 -0.13 22.85
C ASP A 175 -5.94 1.23 23.09
N ALA A 176 -5.83 2.18 22.15
CA ALA A 176 -6.48 3.50 22.25
C ALA A 176 -8.00 3.37 22.32
N ILE A 177 -8.61 2.55 21.44
CA ILE A 177 -10.05 2.27 21.45
C ILE A 177 -10.48 1.57 22.74
N SER A 178 -9.66 0.67 23.28
CA SER A 178 -9.94 -0.04 24.54
C SER A 178 -9.81 0.87 25.76
N THR A 179 -8.97 1.91 25.69
CA THR A 179 -8.71 2.83 26.82
C THR A 179 -9.80 3.90 26.96
N GLU A 180 -10.55 4.22 25.90
CA GLU A 180 -11.71 5.12 25.97
C GLU A 180 -12.88 4.56 26.82
N GLY A 181 -12.84 3.28 27.23
CA GLY A 181 -13.79 2.68 28.17
C GLY A 181 -13.53 2.98 29.66
N VAL A 182 -12.34 3.49 30.02
CA VAL A 182 -11.99 3.80 31.42
C VAL A 182 -12.16 5.30 31.66
N VAL A 183 -13.41 5.70 31.94
CA VAL A 183 -13.74 7.02 32.50
C VAL A 183 -12.91 7.23 33.76
N ARG A 184 -11.80 7.98 33.63
CA ARG A 184 -11.04 8.50 34.77
C ARG A 184 -11.95 9.48 35.50
N ARG A 185 -12.65 9.01 36.55
CA ARG A 185 -13.31 9.90 37.51
C ARG A 185 -12.24 10.79 38.14
N PRO A 186 -12.39 12.12 38.13
CA PRO A 186 -11.47 12.98 38.85
C PRO A 186 -11.67 12.72 40.35
N VAL A 187 -10.58 12.34 41.02
CA VAL A 187 -10.51 12.34 42.49
C VAL A 187 -10.58 13.81 42.90
N LYS A 188 -11.69 14.21 43.52
CA LYS A 188 -11.77 15.50 44.23
C LYS A 188 -10.90 15.37 45.48
N VAL A 189 -9.91 16.24 45.58
CA VAL A 189 -9.20 16.58 46.82
C VAL A 189 -10.10 17.47 47.66
#